data_AF-A0A963APP8-F1
#
_entry.id   AF-A0A963APP8-F1
#
_cell.length_a   1.000
_cell.length_b   1.000
_cell.length_c   1.000
_cell.angle_alpha   90.00
_cell.angle_beta   90.00
_cell.angle_gamma   90.00
#
_symmetry.space_group_name_H-M   'P 1'
#
loop_
_entity.id
_entity.type
_entity.pdbx_description
1 polymer ?
#
loop_
_entity_poly.entity_id
_entity_poly.type
_entity_poly.pdbx_seq_one_letter_code
_entity_poly.pdbx_strand_id
1 'polypeptide(L)'
;MHKKKLAATAAAFALASAPALVDAAAPEAPAIYATGPASPRTATTDLSVHERIAFALLEGVMQSVEGYVHSNGCPATAVSLPLEVYSDALGSLNILGDATLGTFPDLFKLNATAESSGNFRGQIIDVVQATAAAPANIYNPFNDPLPQYINGKPTANFVNKMTYNSANNMMVGDMSVDTMSINGFLNSFKGLVIKDFYKGEDKSGTTNDPLDNELFLIIDWGLQSLSKYDYPVEKYWQRSKVRRSDGGQGRTVFVKDRLVGVTPCRITVNLAGQNGPGLFWQQGTLKIEYVPPGAVSIELDAVLSPTM
;
A
#
# COMPACT_ATOMS: atom_id res chain seq x y z
N MET A 1 61.35 -43.63 -7.79
CA MET A 1 60.53 -42.81 -6.86
C MET A 1 59.93 -41.64 -7.64
N HIS A 2 58.82 -41.84 -8.35
CA HIS A 2 58.11 -40.76 -9.07
C HIS A 2 56.61 -40.87 -8.84
N LYS A 3 56.03 -39.73 -8.49
CA LYS A 3 54.67 -39.56 -7.96
C LYS A 3 53.65 -39.42 -9.11
N LYS A 4 52.50 -40.07 -8.87
CA LYS A 4 51.14 -39.95 -9.42
C LYS A 4 50.81 -38.74 -10.32
N LYS A 5 49.92 -38.99 -11.29
CA LYS A 5 48.60 -38.32 -11.41
C LYS A 5 47.67 -39.15 -12.31
N LEU A 6 46.66 -39.80 -11.72
CA LEU A 6 45.47 -40.26 -12.43
C LEU A 6 44.58 -39.03 -12.67
N ALA A 7 44.23 -38.78 -13.93
CA ALA A 7 43.14 -37.89 -14.29
C ALA A 7 41.87 -38.73 -14.44
N ALA A 8 40.86 -38.44 -13.62
CA ALA A 8 39.54 -39.06 -13.69
C ALA A 8 38.66 -38.28 -14.67
N THR A 9 37.99 -39.05 -15.52
CA THR A 9 37.07 -38.65 -16.57
C THR A 9 35.69 -38.27 -16.02
N ALA A 10 35.13 -37.21 -16.62
CA ALA A 10 33.72 -36.96 -16.94
C ALA A 10 32.59 -37.31 -15.95
N ALA A 11 31.79 -36.29 -15.62
CA ALA A 11 30.33 -36.41 -15.57
C ALA A 11 29.72 -35.12 -16.16
N ALA A 12 29.29 -35.21 -17.42
CA ALA A 12 28.46 -34.20 -18.06
C ALA A 12 27.02 -34.39 -17.55
N PHE A 13 26.54 -33.46 -16.72
CA PHE A 13 25.12 -33.35 -16.44
C PHE A 13 24.46 -32.64 -17.63
N ALA A 14 23.58 -33.37 -18.31
CA ALA A 14 22.67 -32.84 -19.29
C ALA A 14 21.70 -31.86 -18.60
N LEU A 15 21.96 -30.56 -18.76
CA LEU A 15 20.97 -29.53 -18.50
C LEU A 15 19.90 -29.63 -19.59
N ALA A 16 18.74 -30.14 -19.19
CA ALA A 16 17.53 -30.06 -19.98
C ALA A 16 17.25 -28.60 -20.33
N SER A 17 17.03 -28.38 -21.62
CA SER A 17 16.64 -27.14 -22.26
C SER A 17 15.44 -26.48 -21.57
N ALA A 18 15.67 -25.31 -20.96
CA ALA A 18 14.58 -24.36 -20.70
C ALA A 18 14.11 -23.81 -22.06
N PRO A 19 12.79 -23.72 -22.33
CA PRO A 19 12.31 -23.00 -23.49
C PRO A 19 12.78 -21.55 -23.41
N ALA A 20 13.25 -21.03 -24.53
CA ALA A 20 13.70 -19.65 -24.68
C ALA A 20 12.65 -18.70 -24.07
N LEU A 21 13.01 -18.08 -22.94
CA LEU A 21 12.36 -16.87 -22.50
C LEU A 21 12.56 -15.88 -23.64
N VAL A 22 11.47 -15.60 -24.34
CA VAL A 22 11.34 -14.45 -25.23
C VAL A 22 11.98 -13.27 -24.50
N ASP A 23 12.88 -12.59 -25.19
CA ASP A 23 13.69 -11.46 -24.75
C ASP A 23 12.76 -10.25 -24.47
N ALA A 24 11.88 -10.41 -23.48
CA ALA A 24 11.12 -9.33 -22.90
C ALA A 24 12.16 -8.48 -22.20
N ALA A 25 12.48 -7.34 -22.82
CA ALA A 25 13.31 -6.31 -22.21
C ALA A 25 12.89 -6.19 -20.75
N ALA A 26 13.87 -6.34 -19.84
CA ALA A 26 13.63 -6.13 -18.43
C ALA A 26 12.87 -4.81 -18.30
N PRO A 27 11.71 -4.76 -17.62
CA PRO A 27 10.94 -3.54 -17.52
C PRO A 27 11.89 -2.45 -17.05
N GLU A 28 12.13 -1.46 -17.90
CA GLU A 28 13.04 -0.37 -17.56
C GLU A 28 12.48 0.27 -16.29
N ALA A 29 13.36 0.56 -15.35
CA ALA A 29 12.99 1.38 -14.21
C ALA A 29 12.34 2.64 -14.79
N PRO A 30 11.07 2.97 -14.44
CA PRO A 30 10.37 4.14 -14.96
C PRO A 30 11.28 5.38 -15.01
N ALA A 31 11.14 6.24 -16.02
CA ALA A 31 12.04 7.39 -16.26
C ALA A 31 12.27 8.30 -15.03
N ILE A 32 11.37 8.25 -14.03
CA ILE A 32 11.54 8.90 -12.72
C ILE A 32 12.74 8.37 -11.88
N TYR A 33 13.40 7.28 -12.29
CA TYR A 33 14.65 6.75 -11.69
C TYR A 33 15.90 7.08 -12.50
N ALA A 34 15.78 7.56 -13.74
CA ALA A 34 16.93 7.89 -14.59
C ALA A 34 17.77 9.02 -13.96
N THR A 35 17.07 9.95 -13.31
CA THR A 35 17.58 10.74 -12.19
C THR A 35 16.93 10.13 -10.97
N GLY A 36 17.68 9.77 -9.92
CA GLY A 36 17.06 9.37 -8.66
C GLY A 36 16.04 10.42 -8.16
N PRO A 37 15.34 10.15 -7.04
CA PRO A 37 14.38 11.09 -6.49
C PRO A 37 15.10 12.43 -6.37
N ALA A 38 14.47 13.53 -6.79
CA ALA A 38 15.03 14.84 -6.53
C ALA A 38 15.36 14.89 -5.04
N SER A 39 16.61 15.23 -4.69
CA SER A 39 17.02 15.26 -3.28
C SER A 39 15.97 16.05 -2.50
N PRO A 40 15.38 15.50 -1.42
CA PRO A 40 14.36 16.21 -0.67
C PRO A 40 14.87 17.61 -0.33
N ARG A 41 14.14 18.65 -0.74
CA ARG A 41 14.49 20.03 -0.35
C ARG A 41 14.43 20.20 1.17
N THR A 42 13.60 19.40 1.85
CA THR A 42 13.51 19.33 3.31
C THR A 42 13.48 17.88 3.79
N ALA A 43 14.28 17.58 4.81
CA ALA A 43 14.29 16.27 5.47
C ALA A 43 13.04 16.03 6.35
N THR A 44 12.13 17.01 6.47
CA THR A 44 10.87 16.91 7.22
C THR A 44 9.67 17.02 6.28
N THR A 45 8.70 16.12 6.44
CA THR A 45 7.38 16.15 5.77
C THR A 45 6.30 16.82 6.61
N ASP A 46 6.56 17.03 7.90
CA ASP A 46 5.64 17.63 8.87
C ASP A 46 4.25 16.95 8.84
N LEU A 47 4.22 15.62 8.65
CA LEU A 47 2.97 14.85 8.66
C LEU A 47 2.30 14.97 10.02
N SER A 48 1.02 15.35 9.99
CA SER A 48 0.17 15.36 11.18
C SER A 48 -0.04 13.91 11.65
N VAL A 49 -0.41 13.72 12.92
CA VAL A 49 -0.70 12.37 13.42
C VAL A 49 -1.87 11.74 12.65
N HIS A 50 -2.87 12.55 12.26
CA HIS A 50 -4.02 12.14 11.45
C HIS A 50 -3.62 11.59 10.08
N GLU A 51 -2.68 12.23 9.41
CA GLU A 51 -2.17 11.71 8.13
C GLU A 51 -1.32 10.48 8.29
N ARG A 52 -0.50 10.40 9.35
CA ARG A 52 0.26 9.18 9.64
C ARG A 52 -0.69 8.00 9.85
N ILE A 53 -1.80 8.23 10.56
CA ILE A 53 -2.87 7.24 10.72
C ILE A 53 -3.50 6.90 9.37
N ALA A 54 -3.88 7.89 8.58
CA ALA A 54 -4.50 7.67 7.27
C ALA A 54 -3.58 6.87 6.32
N PHE A 55 -2.29 7.18 6.28
CA PHE A 55 -1.31 6.46 5.46
C PHE A 55 -1.06 5.05 5.99
N ALA A 56 -1.04 4.84 7.31
CA ALA A 56 -0.97 3.50 7.90
C ALA A 56 -2.21 2.66 7.55
N LEU A 57 -3.40 3.25 7.58
CA LEU A 57 -4.65 2.61 7.18
C LEU A 57 -4.65 2.25 5.68
N LEU A 58 -4.28 3.19 4.83
CA LEU A 58 -4.14 2.97 3.38
C LEU A 58 -3.16 1.84 3.10
N GLU A 59 -2.04 1.83 3.79
CA GLU A 59 -1.05 0.78 3.64
C GLU A 59 -1.58 -0.59 4.08
N GLY A 60 -2.32 -0.65 5.18
CA GLY A 60 -2.97 -1.87 5.62
C GLY A 60 -4.03 -2.38 4.64
N VAL A 61 -4.84 -1.48 4.06
CA VAL A 61 -5.79 -1.83 2.99
C VAL A 61 -5.04 -2.42 1.79
N MET A 62 -3.97 -1.76 1.33
CA MET A 62 -3.19 -2.24 0.19
C MET A 62 -2.54 -3.60 0.48
N GLN A 63 -1.97 -3.80 1.67
CA GLN A 63 -1.39 -5.07 2.12
C GLN A 63 -2.40 -6.22 2.17
N SER A 64 -3.63 -5.94 2.59
CA SER A 64 -4.73 -6.91 2.58
C SER A 64 -5.10 -7.30 1.15
N VAL A 65 -5.16 -6.32 0.25
CA VAL A 65 -5.41 -6.55 -1.18
C VAL A 65 -4.28 -7.33 -1.86
N GLU A 66 -3.02 -7.12 -1.48
CA GLU A 66 -1.91 -7.94 -1.98
C GLU A 66 -2.05 -9.41 -1.57
N GLY A 67 -2.43 -9.67 -0.31
CA GLY A 67 -2.77 -11.04 0.14
C GLY A 67 -3.89 -11.66 -0.68
N TYR A 68 -4.93 -10.87 -0.98
CA TYR A 68 -6.03 -11.29 -1.85
C TYR A 68 -5.54 -11.63 -3.27
N VAL A 69 -4.74 -10.75 -3.89
CA VAL A 69 -4.17 -10.92 -5.24
C VAL A 69 -3.23 -12.13 -5.28
N HIS A 70 -2.48 -12.40 -4.21
CA HIS A 70 -1.68 -13.61 -4.12
C HIS A 70 -2.55 -14.87 -4.14
N SER A 71 -3.57 -14.89 -3.28
CA SER A 71 -4.42 -16.06 -3.06
C SER A 71 -5.38 -16.35 -4.22
N ASN A 72 -5.74 -15.34 -5.01
CA ASN A 72 -6.77 -15.43 -6.05
C ASN A 72 -6.30 -15.05 -7.46
N GLY A 73 -5.08 -14.53 -7.59
CA GLY A 73 -4.57 -13.96 -8.84
C GLY A 73 -5.09 -12.54 -9.09
N CYS A 74 -4.50 -11.87 -10.08
CA CYS A 74 -5.04 -10.60 -10.55
C CYS A 74 -6.37 -10.85 -11.29
N PRO A 75 -7.42 -10.05 -11.06
CA PRO A 75 -8.71 -10.25 -11.71
C PRO A 75 -8.61 -9.97 -13.22
N ALA A 76 -9.26 -10.83 -14.02
CA ALA A 76 -9.27 -10.70 -15.48
C ALA A 76 -10.01 -9.44 -15.96
N THR A 77 -11.04 -9.02 -15.21
CA THR A 77 -11.73 -7.73 -15.39
C THR A 77 -11.35 -6.84 -14.23
N ALA A 78 -11.06 -5.56 -14.50
CA ALA A 78 -10.72 -4.62 -13.44
C ALA A 78 -11.82 -4.54 -12.40
N VAL A 79 -11.43 -4.61 -11.13
CA VAL A 79 -12.32 -4.49 -9.97
C VAL A 79 -12.14 -3.09 -9.41
N SER A 80 -13.24 -2.41 -9.08
CA SER A 80 -13.22 -1.12 -8.41
C SER A 80 -14.12 -1.18 -7.18
N LEU A 81 -13.53 -0.96 -6.02
CA LEU A 81 -14.18 -0.99 -4.73
C LEU A 81 -14.19 0.43 -4.15
N PRO A 82 -15.31 0.92 -3.61
CA PRO A 82 -15.31 2.18 -2.88
C PRO A 82 -14.37 2.08 -1.69
N LEU A 83 -13.66 3.18 -1.41
CA LEU A 83 -12.73 3.27 -0.28
C LEU A 83 -12.95 4.60 0.43
N GLU A 84 -13.10 4.53 1.74
CA GLU A 84 -13.14 5.67 2.65
C GLU A 84 -12.05 5.53 3.70
N VAL A 85 -11.37 6.64 4.01
CA VAL A 85 -10.37 6.74 5.07
C VAL A 85 -10.65 7.96 5.90
N TYR A 86 -10.71 7.75 7.21
CA TYR A 86 -11.04 8.75 8.20
C TYR A 86 -10.05 8.70 9.37
N SER A 87 -9.64 9.87 9.86
CA SER A 87 -8.92 10.01 11.13
C SER A 87 -9.19 11.39 11.72
N ASP A 88 -9.52 11.42 13.00
CA ASP A 88 -9.80 12.65 13.75
C ASP A 88 -9.28 12.56 15.19
N ALA A 89 -9.36 13.68 15.91
CA ALA A 89 -9.01 13.77 17.34
C ALA A 89 -10.20 14.21 18.22
N LEU A 90 -11.44 14.20 17.72
CA LEU A 90 -12.56 14.79 18.48
C LEU A 90 -13.07 13.81 19.54
N GLY A 91 -12.72 14.10 20.81
CA GLY A 91 -13.39 13.53 21.98
C GLY A 91 -12.70 12.36 22.68
N SER A 92 -11.50 11.98 22.26
CA SER A 92 -10.72 10.86 22.82
C SER A 92 -9.29 11.31 23.18
N LEU A 93 -8.73 10.77 24.27
CA LEU A 93 -7.31 10.96 24.62
C LEU A 93 -6.36 10.32 23.58
N ASN A 94 -6.86 9.40 22.77
CA ASN A 94 -6.14 8.74 21.69
C ASN A 94 -6.66 9.21 20.33
N ILE A 95 -5.77 9.48 19.38
CA ILE A 95 -6.16 9.77 17.99
C ILE A 95 -6.51 8.44 17.32
N LEU A 96 -7.71 8.39 16.74
CA LEU A 96 -8.27 7.21 16.09
C LEU A 96 -8.40 7.43 14.59
N GLY A 97 -8.55 6.34 13.86
CA GLY A 97 -8.96 6.39 12.47
C GLY A 97 -9.51 5.05 12.02
N ASP A 98 -10.23 5.07 10.91
CA ASP A 98 -10.73 3.88 10.27
C ASP A 98 -10.67 3.98 8.74
N ALA A 99 -10.57 2.82 8.11
CA ALA A 99 -10.66 2.68 6.67
C ALA A 99 -11.68 1.60 6.32
N THR A 100 -12.54 1.92 5.37
CA THR A 100 -13.62 1.04 4.91
C THR A 100 -13.48 0.81 3.41
N LEU A 101 -13.24 -0.44 3.01
CA LEU A 101 -13.13 -0.89 1.63
C LEU A 101 -14.37 -1.72 1.26
N GLY A 102 -15.00 -1.37 0.15
CA GLY A 102 -16.19 -2.06 -0.35
C GLY A 102 -17.48 -1.61 0.33
N THR A 103 -18.53 -2.38 0.12
CA THR A 103 -19.87 -2.16 0.68
C THR A 103 -20.47 -3.50 1.08
N PHE A 104 -21.27 -3.52 2.14
CA PHE A 104 -21.94 -4.74 2.58
C PHE A 104 -22.66 -5.46 1.42
N PRO A 105 -22.52 -6.81 1.28
CA PRO A 105 -21.83 -7.73 2.18
C PRO A 105 -20.31 -7.85 1.93
N ASP A 106 -19.79 -7.24 0.87
CA ASP A 106 -18.38 -7.27 0.49
C ASP A 106 -17.61 -6.09 1.10
N LEU A 107 -17.40 -6.16 2.41
CA LEU A 107 -16.83 -5.09 3.21
C LEU A 107 -15.59 -5.56 3.95
N PHE A 108 -14.54 -4.75 3.92
CA PHE A 108 -13.35 -4.89 4.75
C PHE A 108 -13.09 -3.60 5.51
N LYS A 109 -12.90 -3.68 6.82
CA LYS A 109 -12.73 -2.51 7.70
C LYS A 109 -11.51 -2.65 8.59
N LEU A 110 -10.72 -1.59 8.64
CA LEU A 110 -9.57 -1.44 9.54
C LEU A 110 -9.82 -0.30 10.51
N ASN A 111 -9.32 -0.46 11.74
CA ASN A 111 -9.22 0.60 12.73
C ASN A 111 -7.75 0.85 13.04
N ALA A 112 -7.40 2.10 13.34
CA ALA A 112 -6.06 2.50 13.72
C ALA A 112 -6.08 3.30 15.02
N THR A 113 -5.02 3.14 15.81
CA THR A 113 -4.80 3.91 17.03
C THR A 113 -3.33 4.35 17.08
N ALA A 114 -3.11 5.64 17.30
CA ALA A 114 -1.77 6.17 17.54
C ALA A 114 -1.41 6.06 19.03
N GLU A 115 -0.24 5.48 19.33
CA GLU A 115 0.34 5.53 20.69
C GLU A 115 0.79 6.97 21.01
N SER A 116 1.00 7.32 22.28
CA SER A 116 1.66 8.60 22.59
C SER A 116 3.09 8.59 22.03
N SER A 117 3.51 9.64 21.31
CA SER A 117 4.85 9.71 20.73
C SER A 117 5.93 9.57 21.81
N GLY A 118 6.70 8.47 21.77
CA GLY A 118 7.86 8.28 22.64
C GLY A 118 9.05 9.08 22.12
N ASN A 119 9.87 9.64 23.02
CA ASN A 119 11.14 10.25 22.63
C ASN A 119 11.97 9.25 21.81
N PHE A 120 12.56 9.72 20.70
CA PHE A 120 13.50 9.00 19.81
C PHE A 120 12.96 7.92 18.86
N ARG A 121 11.84 7.25 19.14
CA ARG A 121 11.26 6.23 18.22
C ARG A 121 10.19 6.77 17.28
N GLY A 122 9.78 8.02 17.46
CA GLY A 122 8.74 8.67 16.68
C GLY A 122 7.33 8.19 17.04
N GLN A 123 6.47 8.02 16.04
CA GLN A 123 5.04 7.74 16.22
C GLN A 123 4.74 6.29 15.85
N ILE A 124 4.19 5.53 16.80
CA ILE A 124 3.71 4.16 16.56
C ILE A 124 2.21 4.21 16.30
N ILE A 125 1.74 3.46 15.30
CA ILE A 125 0.34 3.30 14.96
C ILE A 125 0.04 1.81 14.85
N ASP A 126 -0.87 1.33 15.67
CA ASP A 126 -1.41 -0.02 15.55
C ASP A 126 -2.63 0.02 14.64
N VAL A 127 -2.64 -0.84 13.62
CA VAL A 127 -3.76 -1.01 12.69
C VAL A 127 -4.25 -2.44 12.81
N VAL A 128 -5.54 -2.59 13.10
CA VAL A 128 -6.17 -3.90 13.28
C VAL A 128 -7.43 -3.98 12.45
N GLN A 129 -7.78 -5.20 12.04
CA GLN A 129 -9.09 -5.45 11.46
C GLN A 129 -10.17 -5.08 12.47
N ALA A 130 -11.10 -4.22 12.07
CA ALA A 130 -12.25 -3.91 12.91
C ALA A 130 -13.07 -5.19 13.11
N THR A 131 -13.70 -5.36 14.27
CA THR A 131 -14.78 -6.33 14.38
C THR A 131 -15.97 -5.79 13.58
N ALA A 132 -16.42 -6.53 12.57
CA ALA A 132 -17.59 -6.13 11.81
C ALA A 132 -18.83 -6.29 12.69
N ALA A 133 -19.36 -5.18 13.19
CA ALA A 133 -20.69 -5.15 13.78
C ALA A 133 -21.71 -5.52 12.70
N ALA A 134 -22.64 -6.41 13.02
CA ALA A 134 -23.75 -6.67 12.12
C ALA A 134 -24.53 -5.37 11.89
N PRO A 135 -24.87 -5.02 10.63
CA PRO A 135 -25.85 -3.98 10.35
C PRO A 135 -27.10 -4.20 11.22
N ALA A 136 -27.72 -3.14 11.72
CA ALA A 136 -28.86 -3.25 12.67
C ALA A 136 -30.05 -4.09 12.13
N ASN A 137 -30.11 -4.31 10.82
CA ASN A 137 -31.11 -5.12 10.12
C ASN A 137 -30.70 -6.58 9.89
N ILE A 138 -29.52 -7.03 10.34
CA ILE A 138 -29.08 -8.42 10.25
C ILE A 138 -29.02 -8.99 11.65
N TYR A 139 -29.99 -9.85 11.96
CA TYR A 139 -30.00 -10.60 13.21
C TYR A 139 -28.84 -11.60 13.21
N ASN A 140 -27.81 -11.31 13.99
CA ASN A 140 -26.73 -12.24 14.30
C ASN A 140 -26.94 -12.81 15.71
N PRO A 141 -27.59 -13.98 15.86
CA PRO A 141 -27.91 -14.55 17.17
C PRO A 141 -26.68 -14.93 18.01
N PHE A 142 -25.50 -15.00 17.38
CA PHE A 142 -24.29 -15.51 18.02
C PHE A 142 -23.31 -14.41 18.45
N ASN A 143 -23.57 -13.13 18.13
CA ASN A 143 -22.62 -12.03 18.32
C ASN A 143 -21.22 -12.29 17.73
N ASP A 144 -21.08 -13.26 16.84
CA ASP A 144 -19.81 -13.55 16.20
C ASP A 144 -19.43 -12.40 15.27
N PRO A 145 -18.16 -11.97 15.22
CA PRO A 145 -17.72 -10.98 14.24
C PRO A 145 -18.15 -11.42 12.85
N LEU A 146 -18.84 -10.56 12.09
CA LEU A 146 -19.18 -10.91 10.73
C LEU A 146 -17.88 -11.12 9.93
N PRO A 147 -17.83 -12.15 9.06
CA PRO A 147 -16.72 -12.28 8.13
C PRO A 147 -16.64 -11.03 7.27
N GLN A 148 -15.42 -10.58 7.02
CA GLN A 148 -15.14 -9.47 6.12
C GLN A 148 -14.57 -9.99 4.82
N TYR A 149 -14.77 -9.23 3.76
CA TYR A 149 -14.50 -9.68 2.41
C TYR A 149 -13.80 -8.60 1.60
N ILE A 150 -12.92 -9.04 0.70
CA ILE A 150 -12.37 -8.23 -0.38
C ILE A 150 -12.79 -8.90 -1.67
N ASN A 151 -13.65 -8.24 -2.44
CA ASN A 151 -14.17 -8.74 -3.72
C ASN A 151 -14.72 -10.18 -3.62
N GLY A 152 -15.57 -10.41 -2.62
CA GLY A 152 -16.25 -11.68 -2.36
C GLY A 152 -15.37 -12.78 -1.74
N LYS A 153 -14.13 -12.47 -1.34
CA LYS A 153 -13.23 -13.42 -0.68
C LYS A 153 -12.99 -13.05 0.78
N PRO A 154 -13.26 -13.96 1.74
CA PRO A 154 -12.98 -13.75 3.14
C PRO A 154 -11.54 -13.31 3.38
N THR A 155 -11.40 -12.26 4.18
CA THR A 155 -10.13 -11.73 4.68
C THR A 155 -10.27 -11.54 6.19
N ALA A 156 -9.31 -12.06 6.94
CA ALA A 156 -9.38 -12.17 8.40
C ALA A 156 -8.03 -11.89 9.06
N ASN A 157 -8.08 -11.67 10.37
CA ASN A 157 -6.91 -11.55 11.24
C ASN A 157 -5.89 -10.51 10.78
N PHE A 158 -6.33 -9.43 10.12
CA PHE A 158 -5.41 -8.36 9.75
C PHE A 158 -4.90 -7.66 11.02
N VAL A 159 -3.57 -7.62 11.17
CA VAL A 159 -2.89 -6.85 12.22
C VAL A 159 -1.63 -6.25 11.62
N ASN A 160 -1.33 -5.01 11.97
CA ASN A 160 -0.18 -4.30 11.48
C ASN A 160 0.31 -3.29 12.52
N LYS A 161 1.63 -3.20 12.69
CA LYS A 161 2.26 -2.19 13.56
C LYS A 161 3.17 -1.31 12.71
N MET A 162 2.80 -0.05 12.59
CA MET A 162 3.50 0.96 11.80
C MET A 162 4.31 1.87 12.72
N THR A 163 5.58 2.09 12.40
CA THR A 163 6.46 3.02 13.10
C THR A 163 6.92 4.10 12.13
N TYR A 164 6.63 5.35 12.48
CA TYR A 164 7.19 6.52 11.84
C TYR A 164 8.36 7.01 12.66
N ASN A 165 9.53 7.15 12.07
CA ASN A 165 10.66 7.74 12.79
C ASN A 165 10.41 9.24 13.10
N SER A 166 11.14 9.78 14.08
CA SER A 166 11.02 11.19 14.48
C SER A 166 11.88 12.14 13.64
N ALA A 167 12.83 11.62 12.86
CA ALA A 167 13.89 12.40 12.22
C ALA A 167 13.86 12.38 10.68
N ASN A 168 13.42 11.27 10.05
CA ASN A 168 13.58 11.07 8.61
C ASN A 168 12.33 10.41 8.02
N ASN A 169 11.15 11.04 8.08
CA ASN A 169 9.89 10.69 7.37
C ASN A 169 9.69 9.24 6.88
N MET A 170 10.09 8.24 7.64
CA MET A 170 10.20 6.86 7.18
C MET A 170 9.15 6.09 7.95
N MET A 171 8.33 5.37 7.21
CA MET A 171 7.37 4.42 7.74
C MET A 171 7.90 3.02 7.55
N VAL A 172 7.98 2.30 8.66
CA VAL A 172 8.29 0.87 8.69
C VAL A 172 7.09 0.15 9.28
N GLY A 173 6.65 -0.93 8.64
CA GLY A 173 5.50 -1.68 9.09
C GLY A 173 5.68 -3.18 8.95
N ASP A 174 5.22 -3.90 9.96
CA ASP A 174 5.12 -5.36 9.98
C ASP A 174 3.65 -5.74 10.07
N MET A 175 3.17 -6.50 9.09
CA MET A 175 1.77 -6.91 9.00
C MET A 175 1.59 -8.41 8.94
N SER A 176 0.42 -8.87 9.35
CA SER A 176 -0.11 -10.21 9.17
C SER A 176 -1.53 -10.13 8.62
N VAL A 177 -1.89 -11.00 7.68
CA VAL A 177 -3.25 -11.10 7.15
C VAL A 177 -3.54 -12.51 6.66
N ASP A 178 -4.77 -12.97 6.90
CA ASP A 178 -5.28 -14.22 6.35
C ASP A 178 -6.26 -13.94 5.22
N THR A 179 -6.06 -14.57 4.06
CA THR A 179 -6.95 -14.40 2.90
C THR A 179 -7.37 -15.74 2.33
N MET A 180 -8.64 -15.87 1.93
CA MET A 180 -9.15 -17.12 1.38
C MET A 180 -8.57 -17.38 -0.01
N SER A 181 -7.99 -18.56 -0.17
CA SER A 181 -7.52 -19.08 -1.44
C SER A 181 -8.65 -19.59 -2.33
N ILE A 182 -8.33 -19.82 -3.60
CA ILE A 182 -9.21 -20.51 -4.55
C ILE A 182 -9.67 -21.90 -4.08
N ASN A 183 -8.92 -22.54 -3.17
CA ASN A 183 -9.23 -23.86 -2.63
C ASN A 183 -10.12 -23.80 -1.38
N GLY A 184 -10.59 -22.62 -0.96
CA GLY A 184 -11.46 -22.45 0.20
C GLY A 184 -10.75 -22.46 1.55
N PHE A 185 -9.41 -22.51 1.59
CA PHE A 185 -8.62 -22.41 2.80
C PHE A 185 -8.01 -21.02 2.96
N LEU A 186 -7.92 -20.53 4.19
CA LEU A 186 -7.19 -19.30 4.51
C LEU A 186 -5.68 -19.53 4.36
N ASN A 187 -5.04 -18.67 3.57
CA ASN A 187 -3.59 -18.54 3.53
C ASN A 187 -3.17 -17.40 4.45
N SER A 188 -2.17 -17.63 5.29
CA SER A 188 -1.59 -16.60 6.14
C SER A 188 -0.38 -15.96 5.48
N PHE A 189 -0.34 -14.64 5.52
CA PHE A 189 0.72 -13.82 4.95
C PHE A 189 1.33 -12.91 6.00
N LYS A 190 2.62 -12.64 5.83
CA LYS A 190 3.32 -11.56 6.52
C LYS A 190 3.85 -10.58 5.51
N GLY A 191 3.74 -9.30 5.80
CA GLY A 191 4.27 -8.23 4.95
C GLY A 191 5.26 -7.39 5.72
N LEU A 192 6.31 -6.96 5.03
CA LEU A 192 7.24 -5.95 5.51
C LEU A 192 7.16 -4.77 4.54
N VAL A 193 6.95 -3.58 5.11
CA VAL A 193 6.99 -2.33 4.36
C VAL A 193 8.03 -1.39 4.94
N ILE A 194 8.83 -0.79 4.06
CA ILE A 194 9.75 0.30 4.37
C ILE A 194 9.57 1.35 3.30
N LYS A 195 9.16 2.55 3.69
CA LYS A 195 8.84 3.65 2.79
C LYS A 195 9.34 4.96 3.36
N ASP A 196 9.83 5.81 2.48
CA ASP A 196 10.22 7.18 2.80
C ASP A 196 9.22 8.15 2.19
N PHE A 197 8.85 9.17 2.96
CA PHE A 197 8.02 10.28 2.51
C PHE A 197 8.87 11.52 2.23
N TYR A 198 8.53 12.22 1.15
CA TYR A 198 9.24 13.40 0.68
C TYR A 198 8.26 14.55 0.51
N LYS A 199 8.69 15.75 0.89
CA LYS A 199 7.96 16.98 0.63
C LYS A 199 8.40 17.55 -0.73
N GLY A 200 7.46 17.66 -1.66
CA GLY A 200 7.62 18.28 -2.97
C GLY A 200 6.82 19.58 -3.09
N GLU A 201 7.22 20.41 -4.07
CA GLU A 201 6.47 21.61 -4.46
C GLU A 201 5.34 21.21 -5.42
N ASP A 202 4.12 21.70 -5.20
CA ASP A 202 3.06 21.60 -6.19
C ASP A 202 3.34 22.58 -7.33
N LYS A 203 4.15 22.16 -8.31
CA LYS A 203 4.40 22.92 -9.55
C LYS A 203 3.19 22.80 -10.50
N SER A 204 2.02 23.17 -10.01
CA SER A 204 0.94 23.66 -10.87
C SER A 204 1.51 24.89 -11.58
N GLY A 205 2.05 24.71 -12.79
CA GLY A 205 2.83 25.71 -13.54
C GLY A 205 2.05 26.94 -14.01
N THR A 206 1.00 27.35 -13.29
CA THR A 206 -0.01 28.32 -13.75
C THR A 206 -0.27 29.48 -12.81
N THR A 207 0.27 29.52 -11.59
CA THR A 207 -0.15 30.55 -10.63
C THR A 207 1.02 31.14 -9.86
N ASN A 208 1.30 32.42 -10.13
CA ASN A 208 2.12 33.29 -9.28
C ASN A 208 1.36 33.71 -8.00
N ASP A 209 0.46 32.86 -7.49
CA ASP A 209 -0.36 33.19 -6.33
C ASP A 209 0.46 32.91 -5.06
N PRO A 210 0.76 33.91 -4.22
CA PRO A 210 1.49 33.70 -2.98
C PRO A 210 0.78 32.73 -2.00
N LEU A 211 -0.53 32.45 -2.19
CA LEU A 211 -1.28 31.45 -1.42
C LEU A 211 -1.06 29.99 -1.90
N ASP A 212 -0.59 29.77 -3.13
CA ASP A 212 -0.27 28.41 -3.62
C ASP A 212 1.00 27.82 -2.97
N ASN A 213 1.79 28.66 -2.28
CA ASN A 213 2.94 28.20 -1.51
C ASN A 213 2.58 27.35 -0.28
N GLU A 214 1.30 27.27 0.09
CA GLU A 214 0.80 26.43 1.20
C GLU A 214 0.39 25.03 0.74
N LEU A 215 0.32 24.77 -0.57
CA LEU A 215 0.04 23.44 -1.12
C LEU A 215 1.35 22.70 -1.35
N PHE A 216 1.62 21.70 -0.52
CA PHE A 216 2.75 20.81 -0.73
C PHE A 216 2.30 19.40 -1.03
N LEU A 217 3.13 18.75 -1.83
CA LEU A 217 2.95 17.37 -2.23
C LEU A 217 3.72 16.49 -1.28
N ILE A 218 3.08 15.46 -0.77
CA ILE A 218 3.77 14.34 -0.13
C ILE A 218 3.91 13.26 -1.19
N ILE A 219 5.15 12.88 -1.46
CA ILE A 219 5.49 11.83 -2.41
C ILE A 219 6.09 10.69 -1.60
N ASP A 220 5.67 9.47 -1.90
CA ASP A 220 6.37 8.28 -1.42
C ASP A 220 6.72 7.33 -2.55
N TRP A 221 7.68 6.49 -2.22
CA TRP A 221 8.22 5.43 -3.05
C TRP A 221 8.80 4.36 -2.13
N GLY A 222 8.75 3.11 -2.57
CA GLY A 222 9.30 2.03 -1.77
C GLY A 222 9.12 0.66 -2.38
N LEU A 223 9.91 -0.27 -1.88
CA LEU A 223 9.79 -1.68 -2.17
C LEU A 223 9.07 -2.36 -1.01
N GLN A 224 8.18 -3.28 -1.35
CA GLN A 224 7.47 -4.08 -0.38
C GLN A 224 7.55 -5.56 -0.74
N SER A 225 7.59 -6.39 0.30
CA SER A 225 7.55 -7.84 0.14
C SER A 225 6.39 -8.44 0.92
N LEU A 226 5.71 -9.38 0.26
CA LEU A 226 4.73 -10.26 0.88
C LEU A 226 5.34 -11.67 0.99
N SER A 227 5.22 -12.26 2.17
CA SER A 227 5.74 -13.58 2.50
C SER A 227 4.63 -14.53 2.90
N LYS A 228 4.72 -15.79 2.49
CA LYS A 228 3.85 -16.88 2.92
C LYS A 228 4.71 -17.92 3.64
N TYR A 229 4.39 -18.23 4.89
CA TYR A 229 5.22 -19.08 5.75
C TYR A 229 6.69 -18.61 5.81
N ASP A 230 6.89 -17.29 5.92
CA ASP A 230 8.21 -16.62 5.93
C ASP A 230 9.03 -16.73 4.64
N TYR A 231 8.49 -17.33 3.57
CA TYR A 231 9.09 -17.30 2.24
C TYR A 231 8.56 -16.11 1.43
N PRO A 232 9.42 -15.24 0.87
CA PRO A 232 8.98 -14.11 0.06
C PRO A 232 8.33 -14.64 -1.22
N VAL A 233 7.04 -14.36 -1.40
CA VAL A 233 6.25 -14.84 -2.53
C VAL A 233 5.95 -13.74 -3.55
N GLU A 234 5.89 -12.48 -3.11
CA GLU A 234 5.61 -11.35 -3.99
C GLU A 234 6.46 -10.14 -3.60
N LYS A 235 6.73 -9.32 -4.61
CA LYS A 235 7.35 -8.01 -4.45
C LYS A 235 6.51 -6.99 -5.19
N TYR A 236 6.30 -5.85 -4.55
CA TYR A 236 5.56 -4.74 -5.11
C TYR A 236 6.44 -3.50 -5.16
N TRP A 237 6.33 -2.80 -6.28
CA TRP A 237 6.79 -1.44 -6.41
C TRP A 237 5.67 -0.50 -5.97
N GLN A 238 5.92 0.39 -5.01
CA GLN A 238 4.97 1.44 -4.64
C GLN A 238 5.42 2.81 -5.11
N ARG A 239 4.42 3.63 -5.48
CA ARG A 239 4.50 5.08 -5.52
C ARG A 239 3.23 5.69 -4.93
N SER A 240 3.33 6.83 -4.26
CA SER A 240 2.17 7.64 -3.91
C SER A 240 2.42 9.12 -4.13
N LYS A 241 1.32 9.86 -4.29
CA LYS A 241 1.32 11.31 -4.33
C LYS A 241 0.08 11.82 -3.62
N VAL A 242 0.28 12.74 -2.68
CA VAL A 242 -0.78 13.32 -1.86
C VAL A 242 -0.67 14.83 -1.92
N ARG A 243 -1.75 15.49 -2.33
CA ARG A 243 -1.90 16.94 -2.24
C ARG A 243 -2.57 17.26 -0.91
N ARG A 244 -1.82 17.91 -0.01
CA ARG A 244 -2.39 18.54 1.19
C ARG A 244 -3.23 19.73 0.77
N SER A 245 -4.26 20.02 1.56
CA SER A 245 -5.06 21.21 1.38
C SER A 245 -5.47 21.71 2.75
N ASP A 246 -4.81 22.74 3.26
CA ASP A 246 -5.02 23.30 4.61
C ASP A 246 -6.42 23.97 4.75
N GLY A 247 -7.48 23.17 4.65
CA GLY A 247 -8.88 23.59 4.68
C GLY A 247 -9.68 23.37 3.39
N GLY A 248 -9.07 22.86 2.31
CA GLY A 248 -9.74 22.60 1.03
C GLY A 248 -9.77 21.12 0.63
N GLN A 249 -10.02 20.85 -0.67
CA GLN A 249 -10.12 19.50 -1.20
C GLN A 249 -8.71 18.91 -1.45
N GLY A 250 -8.23 18.10 -0.50
CA GLY A 250 -7.06 17.25 -0.66
C GLY A 250 -7.33 16.06 -1.57
N ARG A 251 -6.24 15.48 -2.10
CA ARG A 251 -6.31 14.31 -2.97
C ARG A 251 -5.13 13.37 -2.74
N THR A 252 -5.42 12.08 -2.70
CA THR A 252 -4.45 11.03 -2.40
C THR A 252 -4.48 9.97 -3.48
N VAL A 253 -3.32 9.66 -4.07
CA VAL A 253 -3.19 8.58 -5.05
C VAL A 253 -2.06 7.66 -4.63
N PHE A 254 -2.35 6.36 -4.49
CA PHE A 254 -1.36 5.31 -4.26
C PHE A 254 -1.42 4.33 -5.42
N VAL A 255 -0.27 3.88 -5.90
CA VAL A 255 -0.17 2.85 -6.93
C VAL A 255 0.86 1.82 -6.49
N LYS A 256 0.45 0.56 -6.47
CA LYS A 256 1.34 -0.59 -6.32
C LYS A 256 1.33 -1.43 -7.59
N ASP A 257 2.50 -1.64 -8.15
CA ASP A 257 2.72 -2.51 -9.29
C ASP A 257 3.44 -3.78 -8.83
N ARG A 258 2.85 -4.94 -9.10
CA ARG A 258 3.45 -6.24 -8.76
C ARG A 258 4.65 -6.51 -9.66
N LEU A 259 5.83 -6.63 -9.06
CA LEU A 259 7.09 -6.90 -9.76
C LEU A 259 7.35 -8.41 -9.92
N VAL A 260 7.00 -9.20 -8.92
CA VAL A 260 7.28 -10.64 -8.90
C VAL A 260 6.01 -11.42 -8.59
N GLY A 261 5.75 -12.44 -9.41
CA GLY A 261 4.72 -13.43 -9.18
C GLY A 261 4.05 -13.96 -10.44
N VAL A 262 2.95 -14.70 -10.26
CA VAL A 262 2.31 -15.45 -11.35
C VAL A 262 1.54 -14.59 -12.34
N THR A 263 0.93 -13.49 -11.88
CA THR A 263 0.18 -12.57 -12.76
C THR A 263 0.56 -11.12 -12.46
N PRO A 264 0.95 -10.34 -13.49
CA PRO A 264 1.09 -8.89 -13.38
C PRO A 264 -0.19 -8.25 -12.84
N CYS A 265 -0.06 -7.33 -11.90
CA CYS A 265 -1.21 -6.67 -11.29
C CYS A 265 -0.85 -5.26 -10.83
N ARG A 266 -1.80 -4.35 -10.97
CA ARG A 266 -1.74 -2.99 -10.42
C ARG A 266 -2.87 -2.81 -9.44
N ILE A 267 -2.54 -2.27 -8.27
CA ILE A 267 -3.50 -1.81 -7.27
C ILE A 267 -3.39 -0.29 -7.22
N THR A 268 -4.48 0.42 -7.45
CA THR A 268 -4.53 1.89 -7.45
C THR A 268 -5.56 2.39 -6.47
N VAL A 269 -5.18 3.25 -5.55
CA VAL A 269 -6.09 4.04 -4.72
C VAL A 269 -6.13 5.46 -5.28
N ASN A 270 -7.32 6.03 -5.38
CA ASN A 270 -7.54 7.44 -5.71
C ASN A 270 -8.66 7.97 -4.81
N LEU A 271 -8.31 8.86 -3.89
CA LEU A 271 -9.21 9.46 -2.92
C LEU A 271 -9.19 10.98 -3.04
N ALA A 272 -10.31 11.62 -2.76
CA ALA A 272 -10.42 13.05 -2.60
C ALA A 272 -11.27 13.38 -1.37
N GLY A 273 -11.04 14.53 -0.76
CA GLY A 273 -11.80 14.97 0.42
C GLY A 273 -11.05 16.03 1.22
N GLN A 274 -11.25 16.07 2.52
CA GLN A 274 -10.60 17.03 3.40
C GLN A 274 -9.32 16.44 3.99
N ASN A 275 -8.25 17.23 4.04
CA ASN A 275 -7.02 16.89 4.75
C ASN A 275 -6.45 18.16 5.39
N GLY A 276 -6.81 18.42 6.64
CA GLY A 276 -6.43 19.63 7.35
C GLY A 276 -5.91 19.36 8.76
N PRO A 277 -5.57 20.43 9.51
CA PRO A 277 -5.13 20.30 10.89
C PRO A 277 -6.17 19.59 11.75
N GLY A 278 -5.87 18.37 12.20
CA GLY A 278 -6.75 17.60 13.08
C GLY A 278 -7.75 16.68 12.39
N LEU A 279 -7.77 16.61 11.07
CA LEU A 279 -8.72 15.79 10.31
C LEU A 279 -8.10 15.29 9.00
N PHE A 280 -8.20 13.98 8.78
CA PHE A 280 -8.07 13.38 7.46
C PHE A 280 -9.38 12.68 7.12
N TRP A 281 -10.06 13.11 6.07
CA TRP A 281 -11.28 12.46 5.61
C TRP A 281 -11.37 12.48 4.10
N GLN A 282 -11.08 11.34 3.47
CA GLN A 282 -11.11 11.22 2.02
C GLN A 282 -11.85 9.96 1.60
N GLN A 283 -12.53 10.06 0.47
CA GLN A 283 -13.30 8.99 -0.14
C GLN A 283 -12.96 8.86 -1.63
N GLY A 284 -13.15 7.68 -2.19
CA GLY A 284 -12.92 7.41 -3.59
C GLY A 284 -12.92 5.92 -3.86
N THR A 285 -11.91 5.44 -4.57
CA THR A 285 -11.88 4.04 -5.03
C THR A 285 -10.51 3.40 -4.86
N LEU A 286 -10.53 2.10 -4.55
CA LEU A 286 -9.43 1.18 -4.80
C LEU A 286 -9.76 0.37 -6.06
N LYS A 287 -8.80 0.30 -6.99
CA LYS A 287 -8.91 -0.45 -8.24
C LYS A 287 -7.84 -1.54 -8.29
N ILE A 288 -8.22 -2.76 -8.68
CA ILE A 288 -7.31 -3.88 -8.93
C ILE A 288 -7.45 -4.25 -10.39
N GLU A 289 -6.37 -4.21 -11.15
CA GLU A 289 -6.41 -4.52 -12.57
C GLU A 289 -5.16 -5.22 -13.07
N TYR A 290 -5.34 -6.07 -14.07
CA TYR A 290 -4.24 -6.63 -14.82
C TYR A 290 -3.55 -5.52 -15.62
N VAL A 291 -2.24 -5.39 -15.46
CA VAL A 291 -1.43 -4.45 -16.23
C VAL A 291 -0.24 -5.20 -16.80
N PRO A 292 -0.07 -5.24 -18.13
CA PRO A 292 1.05 -5.95 -18.73
C PRO A 292 2.39 -5.31 -18.31
N PRO A 293 3.47 -6.10 -18.23
CA PRO A 293 4.80 -5.56 -17.99
C PRO A 293 5.15 -4.48 -19.01
N GLY A 294 5.72 -3.36 -18.55
CA GLY A 294 6.09 -2.22 -19.42
C GLY A 294 4.96 -1.25 -19.76
N ALA A 295 3.74 -1.44 -19.22
CA ALA A 295 2.68 -0.45 -19.36
C ALA A 295 3.12 0.91 -18.79
N VAL A 296 2.71 1.98 -19.47
CA VAL A 296 3.06 3.35 -19.09
C VAL A 296 2.70 3.59 -17.62
N SER A 297 3.66 4.14 -16.89
CA SER A 297 3.48 4.63 -15.54
C SER A 297 2.29 5.58 -15.51
N ILE A 298 1.32 5.36 -14.61
CA ILE A 298 0.32 6.40 -14.34
C ILE A 298 1.09 7.60 -13.82
N GLU A 299 1.08 8.68 -14.60
CA GLU A 299 1.65 9.95 -14.18
C GLU A 299 0.74 10.48 -13.06
N LEU A 300 1.23 10.38 -11.82
CA LEU A 300 0.47 10.78 -10.64
C LEU A 300 0.05 12.26 -10.74
N ASP A 301 0.82 13.06 -11.49
CA ASP A 301 0.58 14.49 -11.72
C ASP A 301 -0.67 14.73 -12.57
N ALA A 302 -0.87 13.94 -13.62
CA ALA A 302 -2.08 14.01 -14.44
C ALA A 302 -3.32 13.64 -13.61
N VAL A 303 -3.17 12.66 -12.71
CA VAL A 303 -4.25 12.26 -11.81
C VAL A 303 -4.55 13.36 -10.81
N LEU A 304 -3.57 14.08 -10.25
CA LEU A 304 -3.83 15.11 -9.25
C LEU A 304 -4.37 16.44 -9.80
N SER A 305 -4.44 16.61 -11.12
CA SER A 305 -5.05 17.81 -11.71
C SER A 305 -6.53 17.93 -11.27
N PRO A 306 -6.98 19.14 -10.87
CA PRO A 306 -8.40 19.38 -10.70
C PRO A 306 -9.05 19.18 -12.08
N THR A 307 -9.95 18.22 -12.20
CA THR A 307 -10.88 18.19 -13.33
C THR A 307 -11.68 19.48 -13.27
N MET A 308 -11.37 20.41 -14.19
CA MET A 308 -12.12 21.66 -14.38
C MET A 308 -13.60 21.39 -14.65
#